data_AF-A0A0G1A0C7-F1
#
_entry.id   AF-A0A0G1A0C7-F1
#
_cell.length_a   1.000
_cell.length_b   1.000
_cell.length_c   1.000
_cell.angle_alpha   90.00
_cell.angle_beta   90.00
_cell.angle_gamma   90.00
#
_symmetry.space_group_name_H-M   'P 1'
#
loop_
_entity.id
_entity.type
_entity.pdbx_description
1 polymer ?
#
loop_
_entity_poly.entity_id
_entity_poly.type
_entity_poly.pdbx_seq_one_letter_code
_entity_poly.pdbx_strand_id
1 'polypeptide(L)'
;MGYRLDLQNSADMDIPDLFSRIDRDRSIVKDMMEGRAREFLDPVKTALVIVESPTKAKTIANFFGRPARRIYGNYWVYEVSIGKVMINIIATINPNIFISRSLRE
;
A
#
# COMPACT_ATOMS: atom_id res chain seq x y z
N MET A 1 12.60 7.10 4.83
CA MET A 1 12.06 7.03 3.45
C MET A 1 10.75 7.79 3.48
N GLY A 2 10.81 9.11 3.26
CA GLY A 2 9.64 9.98 3.36
C GLY A 2 8.81 9.91 2.09
N TYR A 3 7.50 9.79 2.25
CA TYR A 3 6.56 10.30 1.26
C TYR A 3 7.00 11.71 0.87
N ARG A 4 7.09 12.01 -0.44
CA ARG A 4 7.23 13.39 -0.91
C ARG A 4 5.91 14.08 -0.56
N LEU A 5 5.88 14.69 0.62
CA LEU A 5 4.83 15.59 1.02
C LEU A 5 5.14 16.93 0.35
N ASP A 6 4.37 17.26 -0.67
CA ASP A 6 4.36 18.61 -1.23
C ASP A 6 3.62 19.51 -0.24
N LEU A 7 4.34 19.96 0.79
CA LEU A 7 3.83 20.87 1.79
C LEU A 7 3.67 22.25 1.16
N GLN A 8 2.43 22.74 1.09
CA GLN A 8 2.14 24.11 0.67
C GLN A 8 1.98 25.02 1.87
N ASN A 9 2.41 26.28 1.72
CA ASN A 9 2.16 27.30 2.73
C ASN A 9 0.66 27.62 2.75
N SER A 10 0.08 27.78 3.94
CA SER A 10 -1.34 28.12 4.09
C SER A 10 -1.70 29.48 3.49
N ALA A 11 -0.73 30.39 3.38
CA ALA A 11 -0.93 31.73 2.81
C ALA A 11 -1.16 31.72 1.28
N ASP A 12 -0.64 30.70 0.58
CA ASP A 12 -0.71 30.60 -0.88
C ASP A 12 -1.86 29.68 -1.34
N MET A 13 -2.74 29.28 -0.43
CA MET A 13 -3.77 28.27 -0.66
C MET A 13 -5.15 28.91 -0.91
N ASP A 14 -5.77 28.54 -2.03
CA ASP A 14 -7.17 28.90 -2.30
C ASP A 14 -8.10 28.00 -1.46
N ILE A 15 -8.51 28.53 -0.31
CA ILE A 15 -9.35 27.84 0.67
C ILE A 15 -10.74 27.51 0.11
N PRO A 16 -11.46 28.43 -0.57
CA PRO A 16 -12.71 28.10 -1.26
C PRO A 16 -12.61 26.94 -2.26
N ASP A 17 -11.57 26.93 -3.13
CA ASP A 17 -11.38 25.85 -4.09
C ASP A 17 -11.13 24.52 -3.38
N LEU A 18 -10.30 24.51 -2.33
CA LEU A 18 -10.04 23.33 -1.51
C LEU A 18 -11.32 22.74 -0.92
N PHE A 19 -12.18 23.58 -0.31
CA PHE A 19 -13.46 23.12 0.24
C PHE A 19 -14.35 22.52 -0.84
N SER A 20 -14.41 23.14 -2.02
CA SER A 20 -15.22 22.63 -3.14
C SER A 20 -14.75 21.25 -3.62
N ARG A 21 -13.43 21.01 -3.64
CA ARG A 21 -12.83 19.70 -3.97
C ARG A 21 -13.17 18.65 -2.92
N ILE A 22 -13.03 19.00 -1.64
CA ILE A 22 -13.37 18.11 -0.52
C ILE A 22 -14.84 17.70 -0.58
N ASP A 23 -15.75 18.65 -0.83
CA ASP A 23 -17.19 18.35 -0.90
C ASP A 23 -17.55 17.49 -2.12
N ARG A 24 -16.88 17.70 -3.27
CA ARG A 24 -17.02 16.81 -4.43
C ARG A 24 -16.57 15.39 -4.11
N ASP A 25 -15.41 15.23 -3.49
CA ASP A 25 -14.88 13.92 -3.09
C ASP A 25 -15.83 13.22 -2.10
N ARG A 26 -16.39 13.95 -1.13
CA ARG A 26 -17.41 13.42 -0.20
C ARG A 26 -18.68 12.98 -0.92
N SER A 27 -19.14 13.73 -1.92
CA SER A 27 -20.32 13.33 -2.73
C SER A 27 -20.06 12.03 -3.47
N ILE A 28 -18.87 11.87 -4.06
CA ILE A 28 -18.48 10.63 -4.76
C ILE A 28 -18.51 9.45 -3.79
N VAL A 29 -17.91 9.60 -2.60
CA VAL A 29 -17.92 8.54 -1.56
C VAL A 29 -19.36 8.20 -1.15
N LYS A 30 -20.20 9.21 -0.94
CA LYS A 30 -21.62 9.02 -0.57
C LYS A 30 -22.40 8.27 -1.65
N ASP A 31 -22.25 8.65 -2.92
CA ASP A 31 -22.94 7.99 -4.03
C ASP A 31 -22.45 6.55 -4.26
N MET A 32 -21.17 6.26 -3.97
CA MET A 32 -20.65 4.88 -3.94
C MET A 32 -21.27 4.06 -2.81
N MET A 33 -21.37 4.62 -1.59
CA MET A 33 -21.99 3.93 -0.45
C MET A 33 -23.48 3.66 -0.65
N GLU A 34 -24.17 4.55 -1.36
CA GLU A 34 -25.60 4.43 -1.68
C GLU A 34 -25.87 3.58 -2.94
N GLY A 35 -24.83 3.01 -3.56
CA GLY A 35 -24.97 2.09 -4.71
C GLY A 35 -25.43 2.77 -6.01
N ARG A 36 -25.37 4.11 -6.08
CA ARG A 36 -25.79 4.91 -7.24
C ARG A 36 -24.65 5.17 -8.24
N ALA A 37 -23.42 4.78 -7.89
CA ALA A 37 -22.24 4.93 -8.72
C ALA A 37 -22.08 3.78 -9.74
N ARG A 38 -21.82 4.13 -11.00
CA ARG A 38 -21.48 3.20 -12.09
C ARG A 38 -20.10 2.59 -11.81
N GLU A 39 -19.93 1.30 -12.12
CA GLU A 39 -18.71 0.51 -11.87
C GLU A 39 -17.44 1.30 -12.21
N PHE A 40 -16.70 1.71 -11.16
CA PHE A 40 -15.34 2.19 -11.33
C PHE A 40 -14.47 0.97 -11.49
N LEU A 41 -14.21 0.58 -12.75
CA LEU A 41 -13.20 -0.41 -13.07
C LEU A 41 -11.85 0.27 -12.87
N ASP A 42 -11.42 0.36 -11.62
CA ASP A 42 -10.11 0.85 -11.27
C ASP A 42 -9.14 -0.32 -11.42
N PRO A 43 -8.29 -0.36 -12.47
CA PRO A 43 -7.32 -1.43 -12.59
C PRO A 43 -6.32 -1.25 -11.46
N VAL A 44 -6.52 -1.98 -10.36
CA VAL A 44 -5.56 -2.04 -9.26
C VAL A 44 -4.26 -2.55 -9.86
N LYS A 45 -3.24 -1.69 -9.91
CA LYS A 45 -1.93 -2.05 -10.43
C LYS A 45 -1.18 -2.82 -9.35
N THR A 46 -0.57 -3.94 -9.69
CA THR A 46 0.26 -4.70 -8.75
C THR A 46 1.74 -4.43 -8.99
N ALA A 47 2.49 -4.20 -7.92
CA ALA A 47 3.95 -4.09 -7.95
C ALA A 47 4.58 -5.12 -7.00
N LEU A 48 5.66 -5.77 -7.44
CA LEU A 48 6.47 -6.64 -6.61
C LEU A 48 7.78 -5.93 -6.28
N VAL A 49 8.06 -5.81 -4.98
CA VAL A 49 9.30 -5.27 -4.46
C VAL A 49 10.09 -6.40 -3.81
N ILE A 50 11.31 -6.62 -4.30
CA ILE A 50 12.23 -7.62 -3.77
C ILE A 50 13.33 -6.89 -3.02
N VAL A 51 13.52 -7.25 -1.76
CA VAL A 51 14.59 -6.71 -0.90
C VAL A 51 15.51 -7.82 -0.43
N GLU A 52 16.69 -7.49 0.06
CA GLU A 52 17.65 -8.53 0.46
C GLU A 52 17.30 -9.24 1.78
N SER A 53 16.66 -8.55 2.73
CA SER A 53 16.43 -9.07 4.10
C SER A 53 14.96 -8.99 4.58
N PRO A 54 14.53 -9.90 5.48
CA PRO A 54 13.17 -9.91 6.02
C PRO A 54 12.84 -8.64 6.83
N THR A 55 13.85 -8.10 7.51
CA THR A 55 13.70 -6.87 8.31
C THR A 55 13.42 -5.68 7.40
N LYS A 56 14.14 -5.54 6.27
CA LYS A 56 13.81 -4.48 5.30
C LYS A 56 12.42 -4.66 4.72
N ALA A 57 12.00 -5.89 4.42
CA ALA A 57 10.66 -6.15 3.86
C ALA A 57 9.57 -5.66 4.84
N LYS A 58 9.71 -6.00 6.12
CA LYS A 58 8.79 -5.54 7.18
C LYS A 58 8.81 -4.02 7.36
N THR A 59 10.00 -3.41 7.39
CA THR A 59 10.14 -1.96 7.56
C THR A 59 9.52 -1.19 6.41
N ILE A 60 9.77 -1.60 5.16
CA ILE A 60 9.17 -0.94 3.98
C ILE A 60 7.66 -1.10 4.00
N ALA A 61 7.15 -2.28 4.31
CA ALA A 61 5.72 -2.51 4.40
C ALA A 61 5.05 -1.61 5.45
N ASN A 62 5.69 -1.42 6.61
CA ASN A 62 5.19 -0.53 7.66
C ASN A 62 5.19 0.96 7.28
N PHE A 63 6.03 1.41 6.33
CA PHE A 63 5.97 2.80 5.84
C PHE A 63 4.65 3.10 5.12
N PHE A 64 4.00 2.08 4.57
CA PHE A 64 2.78 2.23 3.78
C PHE A 64 1.49 1.90 4.55
N GLY A 65 1.59 1.63 5.86
CA GLY A 65 0.46 1.32 6.73
C GLY A 65 0.62 -0.01 7.46
N ARG A 66 -0.48 -0.65 7.83
CA ARG A 66 -0.47 -1.97 8.46
C ARG A 66 -0.49 -3.05 7.37
N PRO A 67 0.62 -3.78 7.13
CA PRO A 67 0.64 -4.78 6.08
C PRO A 67 -0.16 -6.02 6.45
N ALA A 68 -0.82 -6.61 5.45
CA ALA A 68 -1.20 -8.01 5.50
C ALA A 68 0.05 -8.87 5.33
N ARG A 69 0.12 -10.02 6.03
CA ARG A 69 1.22 -10.98 5.88
C ARG A 69 0.67 -12.29 5.39
N ARG A 70 1.15 -12.77 4.24
CA ARG A 70 0.83 -14.10 3.71
C ARG A 70 2.09 -14.91 3.44
N ILE A 71 1.93 -16.23 3.35
CA ILE A 71 3.01 -17.15 2.95
C ILE A 71 2.72 -17.60 1.53
N TYR A 72 3.69 -17.48 0.64
CA TYR A 72 3.62 -17.98 -0.73
C TYR A 72 4.84 -18.87 -1.00
N GLY A 73 4.62 -20.19 -1.07
CA GLY A 73 5.72 -21.16 -1.05
C GLY A 73 6.58 -21.01 0.20
N ASN A 74 7.88 -20.81 0.02
CA ASN A 74 8.83 -20.58 1.12
C ASN A 74 9.03 -19.08 1.45
N TYR A 75 8.25 -18.19 0.85
CA TYR A 75 8.39 -16.74 1.00
C TYR A 75 7.34 -16.13 1.93
N TRP A 76 7.76 -15.21 2.79
CA TRP A 76 6.84 -14.29 3.47
C TRP A 76 6.62 -13.10 2.55
N VAL A 77 5.35 -12.81 2.28
CA VAL A 77 4.93 -11.68 1.46
C VAL A 77 4.20 -10.70 2.35
N TYR A 78 4.70 -9.46 2.39
CA TYR A 78 4.00 -8.35 3.01
C TYR A 78 3.22 -7.59 1.95
N GLU A 79 1.98 -7.28 2.26
CA GLU A 79 1.07 -6.68 1.31
C GLU A 79 0.47 -5.41 1.84
N VAL A 80 0.55 -4.37 1.01
CA VAL A 80 0.03 -3.06 1.35
C VAL A 80 -0.66 -2.47 0.13
N SER A 81 -1.83 -1.86 0.37
CA SER A 81 -2.57 -1.14 -0.66
C SER A 81 -2.36 0.36 -0.48
N ILE A 82 -1.92 1.03 -1.55
CA ILE A 82 -1.72 2.48 -1.61
C ILE A 82 -2.60 3.02 -2.72
N GLY A 83 -3.77 3.55 -2.35
CA GLY A 83 -4.78 3.99 -3.33
C GLY A 83 -5.10 2.86 -4.31
N LYS A 84 -4.69 3.05 -5.58
CA LYS A 84 -4.95 2.13 -6.70
C LYS A 84 -3.81 1.12 -6.96
N VAL A 85 -2.81 1.05 -6.08
CA VAL A 85 -1.64 0.16 -6.23
C VAL A 85 -1.58 -0.84 -5.09
N MET A 86 -1.51 -2.12 -5.42
CA MET A 86 -1.21 -3.20 -4.47
C MET A 86 0.28 -3.53 -4.54
N ILE A 87 0.99 -3.41 -3.43
CA ILE A 87 2.43 -3.67 -3.34
C ILE A 87 2.68 -4.93 -2.54
N ASN A 88 3.35 -5.88 -3.17
CA ASN A 88 3.85 -7.12 -2.57
C ASN A 88 5.34 -6.95 -2.28
N ILE A 89 5.77 -7.14 -1.03
CA ILE A 89 7.17 -6.97 -0.63
C ILE A 89 7.69 -8.30 -0.09
N ILE A 90 8.75 -8.80 -0.71
CA ILE A 90 9.38 -10.07 -0.36
C ILE A 90 10.88 -9.89 -0.10
N ALA A 91 11.44 -10.78 0.71
CA ALA A 91 12.88 -10.83 0.95
C ALA A 91 13.55 -11.99 0.20
N THR A 92 14.71 -11.72 -0.42
CA THR A 92 15.57 -12.71 -1.09
C THR A 92 16.10 -13.73 -0.07
N ILE A 93 16.61 -13.26 1.06
CA ILE A 93 17.04 -14.14 2.16
C ILE A 93 15.83 -14.39 3.06
N ASN A 94 15.27 -15.59 3.00
CA ASN A 94 14.11 -15.97 3.82
C ASN A 94 14.52 -16.87 5.00
N PRO A 95 14.10 -16.58 6.24
CA PRO A 95 14.37 -17.45 7.39
C PRO A 95 13.77 -18.86 7.24
N ASN A 96 12.65 -19.02 6.53
CA ASN A 96 12.03 -20.34 6.33
C ASN A 96 12.78 -21.23 5.35
N ILE A 97 13.57 -20.65 4.43
CA ILE A 97 14.49 -21.44 3.61
C ILE A 97 15.49 -22.16 4.52
N PHE A 98 16.00 -21.48 5.55
CA PHE A 98 16.88 -22.11 6.54
C PHE A 98 16.15 -23.13 7.41
N ILE A 99 14.94 -22.84 7.89
CA ILE A 99 14.17 -23.76 8.75
C ILE A 99 13.80 -25.06 8.00
N SER A 100 13.35 -24.97 6.75
CA SER A 100 13.06 -26.16 5.94
C SER A 100 14.28 -27.02 5.64
N ARG A 101 15.48 -26.42 5.65
CA ARG A 101 16.76 -27.13 5.46
C ARG A 101 17.19 -27.84 6.72
N SER A 102 17.03 -27.20 7.89
CA SER A 102 17.34 -27.78 9.20
C SER A 102 16.44 -28.96 9.61
N LEU A 103 15.26 -29.11 8.98
CA LEU A 103 14.35 -30.23 9.21
C LEU A 103 14.59 -31.41 8.25
N ARG A 104 15.57 -31.30 7.35
CA ARG A 104 15.98 -32.34 6.39
C ARG A 104 17.36 -32.94 6.69
N GLU A 105 17.99 -32.52 7.78
CA GLU A 105 19.27 -33.05 8.29
C GLU A 105 19.04 -33.88 9.55
#